data_AF-A0A1W0E5E6-F1
#
_entry.id   AF-A0A1W0E5E6-F1
#
_cell.length_a   1.000
_cell.length_b   1.000
_cell.length_c   1.000
_cell.angle_alpha   90.00
_cell.angle_beta   90.00
_cell.angle_gamma   90.00
#
_symmetry.space_group_name_H-M   'P 1'
#
loop_
_entity.id
_entity.type
_entity.pdbx_description
1 polymer ?
#
loop_
_entity_poly.entity_id
_entity_poly.type
_entity_poly.pdbx_seq_one_letter_code
_entity_poly.pdbx_strand_id
1 'polypeptide(L)'
;MHIYKKTTIKENLHERENCLNEILETMGDYVYNIDSNTYRHILKHIEACKNPQKLNNPSRIIVKDTRKSKTDNEIIIEEETTEKLCPFSQAPIVMEYIAECGHSFEKKFFEEYKAKKYRCPVIGCNKLLK
;
A
#
# COMPACT_ATOMS: atom_id res chain seq x y z
N MET A 1 -11.99 -1.14 47.37
CA MET A 1 -10.51 -1.17 47.30
C MET A 1 -10.13 -1.70 45.91
N HIS A 2 -9.94 -0.83 44.92
CA HIS A 2 -9.57 -1.27 43.57
C HIS A 2 -8.07 -1.57 43.55
N ILE A 3 -7.74 -2.86 43.54
CA ILE A 3 -6.39 -3.36 43.31
C ILE A 3 -6.11 -3.12 41.82
N TYR A 4 -5.43 -2.02 41.49
CA TYR A 4 -4.90 -1.83 40.15
C TYR A 4 -3.76 -2.84 39.94
N LYS A 5 -4.04 -3.91 39.19
CA LYS A 5 -2.99 -4.79 38.67
C LYS A 5 -2.07 -3.95 37.80
N LYS A 6 -0.76 -4.01 38.06
CA LYS A 6 0.26 -3.39 37.23
C LYS A 6 0.36 -4.21 35.93
N THR A 7 -0.42 -3.86 34.92
CA THR A 7 -0.35 -4.47 33.59
C THR A 7 0.86 -3.96 32.83
N THR A 8 1.52 -4.85 32.12
CA THR A 8 2.63 -4.54 31.22
C THR A 8 2.11 -3.81 29.98
N ILE A 9 2.98 -3.03 29.32
CA ILE A 9 2.63 -2.33 28.06
C ILE A 9 2.12 -3.34 27.01
N LYS A 10 2.72 -4.53 26.97
CA LYS A 10 2.33 -5.60 26.04
C LYS A 10 0.91 -6.10 26.30
N GLU A 11 0.55 -6.30 27.56
CA GLU A 11 -0.81 -6.71 27.95
C GLU A 11 -1.83 -5.62 27.59
N ASN A 12 -1.54 -4.34 27.86
CA ASN A 12 -2.43 -3.23 27.51
C ASN A 12 -2.63 -3.10 25.99
N LEU A 13 -1.59 -3.34 25.18
CA LEU A 13 -1.70 -3.31 23.71
C LEU A 13 -2.54 -4.48 23.19
N HIS A 14 -2.40 -5.66 23.80
CA HIS A 14 -3.19 -6.84 23.44
C HIS A 14 -4.67 -6.67 23.81
N GLU A 15 -4.97 -6.18 25.01
CA GLU A 15 -6.35 -5.87 25.43
C GLU A 15 -7.00 -4.83 24.51
N ARG A 16 -6.23 -3.79 24.14
CA ARG A 16 -6.68 -2.77 23.19
C ARG A 16 -6.98 -3.37 21.81
N GLU A 17 -6.13 -4.26 21.32
CA GLU A 17 -6.35 -4.94 20.04
C GLU A 17 -7.67 -5.74 20.07
N ASN A 18 -7.89 -6.52 21.12
CA ASN A 18 -9.10 -7.34 21.28
C ASN A 18 -10.36 -6.46 21.32
N CYS A 19 -10.35 -5.37 22.09
CA CYS A 19 -11.47 -4.45 22.16
C CYS A 19 -11.80 -3.81 20.80
N LEU A 20 -10.79 -3.43 20.01
CA LEU A 20 -11.01 -2.87 18.67
C LEU A 20 -11.57 -3.89 17.68
N ASN A 21 -11.15 -5.16 17.79
CA ASN A 21 -11.73 -6.25 16.98
C ASN A 21 -13.20 -6.51 17.35
N GLU A 22 -13.53 -6.57 18.64
CA GLU A 22 -14.91 -6.72 19.12
C GLU A 22 -15.81 -5.57 18.63
N ILE A 23 -15.30 -4.33 18.61
CA ILE A 23 -16.01 -3.18 18.04
C ILE A 23 -16.30 -3.42 16.55
N LEU A 24 -15.33 -3.89 15.77
CA LEU A 24 -15.53 -4.17 14.34
C LEU A 24 -16.53 -5.30 14.11
N GLU A 25 -16.46 -6.38 14.87
CA GLU A 25 -17.40 -7.51 14.78
C GLU A 25 -18.82 -7.05 15.13
N THR A 26 -18.98 -6.39 16.27
CA THR A 26 -20.27 -5.85 16.70
C THR A 26 -20.84 -4.90 15.65
N MET A 27 -20.03 -3.96 15.14
CA MET A 27 -20.52 -3.02 14.14
C MET A 27 -20.79 -3.67 12.77
N GLY A 28 -20.17 -4.82 12.45
CA GLY A 28 -20.43 -5.58 11.23
C GLY A 28 -21.71 -6.42 11.29
N ASP A 29 -22.09 -6.88 12.49
CA ASP A 29 -23.31 -7.66 12.72
C ASP A 29 -24.57 -6.79 12.78
N TYR A 30 -24.44 -5.54 13.20
CA TYR A 30 -25.53 -4.58 13.09
C TYR A 30 -25.56 -3.98 11.67
N VAL A 31 -26.76 -3.68 11.15
CA VAL A 31 -27.03 -3.05 9.84
C VAL A 31 -26.47 -1.60 9.74
N TYR A 32 -25.50 -1.23 10.58
CA TYR A 32 -24.77 0.02 10.49
C TYR A 32 -23.70 -0.10 9.42
N ASN A 33 -23.88 0.61 8.31
CA ASN A 33 -22.79 0.93 7.41
C ASN A 33 -21.79 1.82 8.16
N ILE A 34 -20.79 1.22 8.83
CA ILE A 34 -19.66 1.98 9.38
C ILE A 34 -19.06 2.80 8.24
N ASP A 35 -18.94 4.10 8.45
CA ASP A 35 -18.31 4.97 7.47
C ASP A 35 -16.87 4.52 7.18
N SER A 36 -16.44 4.69 5.93
CA SER A 36 -15.15 4.17 5.48
C SER A 36 -13.95 4.75 6.24
N ASN A 37 -14.08 5.95 6.80
CA ASN A 37 -12.99 6.61 7.51
C ASN A 37 -12.83 6.05 8.93
N THR A 38 -13.93 5.87 9.66
CA THR A 38 -13.94 5.26 10.99
C THR A 38 -13.41 3.84 10.94
N TYR A 39 -13.85 3.04 9.97
CA TYR A 39 -13.33 1.68 9.80
C TYR A 39 -11.81 1.66 9.56
N ARG A 40 -11.32 2.54 8.65
CA ARG A 40 -9.88 2.67 8.40
C ARG A 40 -9.11 3.15 9.63
N HIS A 41 -9.67 4.05 10.43
CA HIS A 41 -9.04 4.49 11.68
C HIS A 41 -8.94 3.36 12.69
N ILE A 42 -9.99 2.56 12.86
CA ILE A 42 -9.97 1.39 13.76
C ILE A 42 -8.89 0.40 13.30
N LEU A 43 -8.83 0.09 12.00
CA LEU A 43 -7.79 -0.78 11.45
C LEU A 43 -6.37 -0.24 11.70
N LYS A 44 -6.15 1.07 11.52
CA LYS A 44 -4.84 1.68 11.82
C LYS A 44 -4.44 1.53 13.29
N HIS A 45 -5.41 1.63 14.20
CA HIS A 45 -5.15 1.44 15.62
C HIS A 45 -4.87 -0.02 15.97
N ILE A 46 -5.56 -0.98 15.33
CA ILE A 46 -5.24 -2.42 15.45
C ILE A 46 -3.80 -2.68 14.98
N GLU A 47 -3.43 -2.14 13.82
CA GLU A 47 -2.08 -2.29 13.28
C GLU A 47 -1.01 -1.64 14.18
N ALA A 48 -1.33 -0.51 14.80
CA ALA A 48 -0.46 0.12 15.79
C ALA A 48 -0.32 -0.69 17.08
N CYS A 49 -1.31 -1.52 17.45
CA CYS A 49 -1.18 -2.43 18.60
C CYS A 49 -0.18 -3.55 18.31
N LYS A 50 -0.18 -4.08 17.07
CA LYS A 50 0.78 -5.09 16.60
C LYS A 50 2.18 -4.51 16.41
N ASN A 51 2.26 -3.27 15.91
CA ASN A 51 3.51 -2.58 15.59
C ASN A 51 3.56 -1.17 16.22
N PRO A 52 3.81 -1.05 17.55
CA PRO A 52 3.75 0.23 18.26
C PRO A 52 4.69 1.31 17.71
N GLN A 53 5.81 0.89 17.11
CA GLN A 53 6.79 1.79 16.47
C GLN A 53 6.17 2.66 15.36
N LYS A 54 5.10 2.19 14.73
CA LYS A 54 4.41 2.91 13.64
C LYS A 54 3.63 4.14 14.14
N LEU A 55 3.36 4.24 15.45
CA LEU A 55 2.75 5.44 16.05
C LEU A 55 3.63 6.70 15.94
N ASN A 56 4.94 6.52 15.75
CA ASN A 56 5.84 7.64 15.51
C ASN A 56 5.56 8.35 14.16
N ASN A 57 4.89 7.66 13.23
CA ASN A 57 4.43 8.26 11.97
C ASN A 57 3.11 7.60 11.49
N PRO A 58 1.97 8.00 12.07
CA PRO A 58 0.67 7.36 11.83
C PRO A 58 0.21 7.43 10.37
N SER A 59 0.69 8.42 9.61
CA SER A 59 0.41 8.59 8.19
C SER A 59 0.96 7.44 7.32
N ARG A 60 1.97 6.70 7.82
CA ARG A 60 2.58 5.54 7.14
C ARG A 60 1.88 4.22 7.44
N ILE A 61 0.87 4.20 8.32
CA ILE A 61 0.12 2.99 8.62
C ILE A 61 -0.84 2.71 7.46
N ILE A 62 -0.48 1.74 6.63
CA ILE A 62 -1.28 1.25 5.51
C ILE A 62 -2.14 0.08 6.01
N VAL A 63 -3.45 0.16 5.79
CA VAL A 63 -4.42 -0.89 6.17
C VAL A 63 -5.33 -1.19 4.99
N LYS A 64 -5.61 -2.48 4.76
CA LYS A 64 -6.46 -2.95 3.68
C LYS A 64 -7.92 -2.97 4.17
N ASP A 65 -8.82 -2.28 3.48
CA ASP A 65 -10.26 -2.34 3.77
C ASP A 65 -10.86 -3.55 3.03
N THR A 66 -11.05 -4.65 3.75
CA THR A 66 -11.53 -5.91 3.19
C THR A 66 -13.03 -5.89 2.85
N ARG A 67 -13.79 -4.86 3.26
CA ARG A 67 -15.22 -4.74 2.96
C ARG A 67 -15.50 -4.42 1.49
N LYS A 68 -14.51 -3.94 0.73
CA LYS A 68 -14.69 -3.53 -0.68
C LYS A 68 -14.71 -4.66 -1.70
N SER A 69 -14.47 -5.91 -1.29
CA SER A 69 -14.35 -7.09 -2.18
C SER A 69 -15.62 -7.54 -2.93
N LYS A 70 -16.65 -6.70 -3.12
CA LYS A 70 -17.86 -7.05 -3.89
C LYS A 70 -18.30 -5.93 -4.83
N THR A 71 -17.41 -5.50 -5.71
CA THR A 71 -17.83 -4.91 -6.99
C THR A 71 -17.11 -5.64 -8.11
N ASP A 72 -17.88 -6.22 -9.05
CA ASP A 72 -17.42 -7.16 -10.10
C ASP A 72 -16.46 -6.55 -11.15
N ASN A 73 -15.85 -5.40 -10.87
CA ASN A 73 -14.89 -4.71 -11.75
C ASN A 73 -13.64 -4.19 -11.01
N GLU A 74 -13.41 -4.56 -9.75
CA GLU A 74 -12.16 -4.21 -9.06
C GLU A 74 -11.05 -5.20 -9.45
N ILE A 75 -10.08 -4.72 -10.25
CA ILE A 75 -8.80 -5.43 -10.43
C ILE A 75 -8.07 -5.33 -9.10
N ILE A 76 -8.09 -6.43 -8.34
CA ILE A 76 -7.29 -6.59 -7.12
C ILE A 76 -5.83 -6.75 -7.56
N ILE A 77 -5.06 -5.67 -7.47
CA ILE A 77 -3.61 -5.74 -7.65
C ILE A 77 -3.03 -6.32 -6.35
N GLU A 78 -2.76 -7.63 -6.34
CA GLU A 78 -1.91 -8.23 -5.32
C GLU A 78 -0.54 -7.53 -5.39
N GLU A 79 0.01 -7.12 -4.24
CA GLU A 79 1.28 -6.38 -4.20
C GLU A 79 2.41 -7.23 -4.79
N GLU A 80 2.69 -7.03 -6.07
CA GLU A 80 3.84 -7.59 -6.76
C GLU A 80 5.05 -6.71 -6.43
N THR A 81 5.87 -7.13 -5.47
CA THR A 81 7.15 -6.50 -5.17
C THR A 81 8.22 -6.91 -6.18
N THR A 82 7.91 -6.81 -7.48
CA THR A 82 8.94 -6.90 -8.51
C THR A 82 9.62 -5.55 -8.62
N GLU A 83 10.94 -5.53 -8.39
CA GLU A 83 11.76 -4.38 -8.71
C GLU A 83 11.49 -3.96 -10.17
N LYS A 84 11.11 -2.70 -10.39
CA LYS A 84 10.88 -2.19 -11.75
C LYS A 84 12.20 -2.20 -12.51
N LEU A 85 12.38 -3.18 -13.40
CA LEU A 85 13.55 -3.28 -14.26
C LEU A 85 13.42 -2.38 -15.48
N CYS A 86 14.49 -1.69 -15.82
CA CYS A 86 14.58 -0.89 -17.04
C CYS A 86 14.70 -1.80 -18.27
N PRO A 87 13.86 -1.65 -19.32
CA PRO A 87 13.98 -2.44 -20.55
C PRO A 87 15.31 -2.30 -21.29
N PHE A 88 16.05 -1.21 -21.08
CA PHE A 88 17.35 -0.98 -21.73
C PHE A 88 18.50 -1.71 -21.04
N SER A 89 18.55 -1.66 -19.71
CA SER A 89 19.67 -2.18 -18.92
C SER A 89 19.38 -3.51 -18.23
N GLN A 90 18.11 -3.92 -18.19
CA GLN A 90 17.60 -5.06 -17.41
C GLN A 90 17.96 -4.97 -15.91
N ALA A 91 18.29 -3.76 -15.43
CA ALA A 91 18.62 -3.46 -14.05
C ALA A 91 17.50 -2.64 -13.40
N PRO A 92 17.40 -2.62 -12.06
CA PRO A 92 16.44 -1.78 -11.36
C PRO A 92 16.56 -0.31 -11.75
N ILE A 93 15.42 0.35 -11.97
CA ILE A 93 15.36 1.79 -12.25
C ILE A 93 15.71 2.56 -10.98
N VAL A 94 16.73 3.41 -11.04
CA VAL A 94 17.15 4.31 -9.96
C VAL A 94 16.63 5.72 -10.21
N MET A 95 16.71 6.22 -11.45
CA MET A 95 16.10 7.49 -11.86
C MET A 95 15.09 7.26 -12.98
N GLU A 96 13.80 7.30 -12.63
CA GLU A 96 12.71 7.02 -13.57
C GLU A 96 12.51 8.17 -14.56
N TYR A 97 12.37 7.81 -15.84
CA TYR A 97 11.81 8.63 -16.89
C TYR A 97 10.59 7.92 -17.49
N ILE A 98 9.45 8.61 -17.52
CA ILE A 98 8.21 8.11 -18.10
C ILE A 98 8.02 8.77 -19.47
N ALA A 99 8.07 7.98 -20.54
CA ALA A 99 7.84 8.48 -21.89
C ALA A 99 6.35 8.77 -22.15
N GLU A 100 6.03 9.52 -23.19
CA GLU A 100 4.64 9.77 -23.65
C GLU A 100 3.84 8.48 -23.93
N CYS A 101 4.54 7.38 -24.19
CA CYS A 101 3.93 6.06 -24.37
C CYS A 101 3.50 5.39 -23.06
N GLY A 102 3.81 5.96 -21.90
CA GLY A 102 3.49 5.44 -20.58
C GLY A 102 4.51 4.44 -20.00
N HIS A 103 5.55 4.09 -20.76
CA HIS A 103 6.59 3.17 -20.29
C HIS A 103 7.70 3.90 -19.52
N SER A 104 8.13 3.26 -18.44
CA SER A 104 9.21 3.73 -17.57
C SER A 104 10.57 3.20 -18.00
N PHE A 105 11.58 4.06 -17.94
CA PHE A 105 12.96 3.75 -18.25
C PHE A 105 13.90 4.40 -17.23
N GLU A 106 15.12 3.89 -17.13
CA GLU A 106 16.21 4.58 -16.46
C GLU A 106 16.67 5.77 -17.32
N LYS A 107 16.66 6.97 -16.74
CA LYS A 107 16.82 8.24 -17.47
C LYS A 107 18.10 8.29 -18.29
N LYS A 108 19.23 7.84 -17.72
CA LYS A 108 20.53 7.84 -18.40
C LYS A 108 20.49 7.03 -19.70
N PHE A 109 19.95 5.81 -19.65
CA PHE A 109 19.87 4.94 -20.84
C PHE A 109 18.83 5.42 -21.84
N PHE A 110 17.74 6.02 -21.38
CA PHE A 110 16.75 6.64 -22.26
C PHE A 110 17.36 7.77 -23.09
N GLU A 111 18.12 8.67 -22.47
CA GLU A 111 18.76 9.80 -23.16
C GLU A 111 19.77 9.31 -24.21
N GLU A 112 20.60 8.32 -23.86
CA GLU A 112 21.55 7.70 -24.81
C GLU A 112 20.84 6.98 -25.97
N TYR A 113 19.72 6.30 -25.69
CA TYR A 113 18.95 5.57 -26.69
C TYR A 113 18.19 6.52 -27.63
N LYS A 114 17.52 7.54 -27.09
CA LYS A 114 16.75 8.53 -27.85
C LYS A 114 17.61 9.28 -28.86
N ALA A 115 18.88 9.51 -28.55
CA ALA A 115 19.84 10.12 -29.47
C ALA A 115 20.11 9.26 -30.73
N LYS A 116 19.88 7.95 -30.68
CA LYS A 116 20.17 7.00 -31.78
C LYS A 116 18.91 6.42 -32.43
N LYS A 117 17.84 6.24 -31.65
CA LYS A 117 16.60 5.56 -32.05
C LYS A 117 15.39 6.30 -31.52
N TYR A 118 14.40 6.45 -32.37
CA TYR A 118 13.19 7.20 -32.05
C TYR A 118 12.03 6.34 -31.55
N ARG A 119 12.14 5.02 -31.38
CA ARG A 119 11.00 4.15 -31.04
C ARG A 119 11.15 3.45 -29.71
N CYS A 120 10.05 3.37 -28.96
CA CYS A 120 9.94 2.67 -27.69
C CYS A 120 10.44 1.22 -27.84
N PRO A 121 11.36 0.76 -26.96
CA PRO A 121 11.89 -0.61 -27.02
C PRO A 121 10.90 -1.66 -26.50
N VAL A 122 9.82 -1.25 -25.81
CA VAL A 122 8.85 -2.18 -25.24
C VAL A 122 8.09 -2.86 -26.38
N ILE A 123 8.13 -4.19 -26.37
CA ILE A 123 7.53 -5.04 -27.40
C ILE A 123 6.05 -4.66 -27.57
N GLY A 124 5.65 -4.39 -28.81
CA GLY A 124 4.27 -4.02 -29.16
C GLY A 124 3.94 -2.54 -29.00
N CYS A 125 4.74 -1.72 -28.30
CA CYS A 125 4.45 -0.30 -28.13
C CYS A 125 4.66 0.50 -29.42
N ASN A 126 5.83 0.36 -30.07
CA ASN A 126 6.23 1.00 -31.34
C ASN A 126 6.08 2.53 -31.44
N LYS A 127 5.65 3.21 -30.36
CA LYS A 127 5.47 4.66 -30.29
C LYS A 127 6.81 5.39 -30.42
N LEU A 128 6.76 6.60 -30.99
CA LEU A 128 7.93 7.45 -31.08
C LEU A 128 8.25 8.07 -29.71
N LEU A 129 9.51 7.99 -29.30
CA LEU A 129 10.06 8.61 -28.11
C LEU A 129 10.49 10.03 -28.48
N LYS A 130 9.61 11.00 -28.21
CA LYS A 130 9.85 12.43 -28.44
C LYS A 130 10.52 13.13 -27.28
#